data_AF-A0A925CYL8-F1
#
_entry.id   AF-A0A925CYL8-F1
#
_cell.length_a   1.000
_cell.length_b   1.000
_cell.length_c   1.000
_cell.angle_alpha   90.00
_cell.angle_beta   90.00
_cell.angle_gamma   90.00
#
_symmetry.space_group_name_H-M   'P 1'
#
loop_
_entity.id
_entity.type
_entity.pdbx_description
1 polymer ?
#
loop_
_entity_poly.entity_id
_entity_poly.type
_entity_poly.pdbx_seq_one_letter_code
_entity_poly.pdbx_strand_id
1 'polypeptide(L)'
;MAFFKPILITLGLASGLNYCLAQDVKFNQRNSAAQIGYTLKAQAELGTRKGNWFHWRIGASAGIGAFAGENWFYPSLQVDLMLYHGGMGSKWPGEKKNNYFDVEANVAYTITAGLESRMANGNAKGPAFRSYPLYYFNTFQLPPLQNPYNWSASIGGNIVWLTTRKKDKLQQVGFANLHFGRLQLNYANDGPFFPKPLGDRYDRLHTGTGFVTWHGDRHWNINLIEVGYEKFTGFSKNAYELANLLGTGYMYYRDTTQHFYNKSRVFVTVANPTKRWGGTVSAYNYSAIDVQHNIHLGAFYPLHMVPYKGHIGVSGNYYYGQTKIGLQ
;
A
#
# COMPACT_ATOMS: atom_id res chain seq x y z
N MET A 1 -8.98 2.13 33.19
CA MET A 1 -8.53 3.26 32.35
C MET A 1 -7.01 3.51 32.53
N ALA A 2 -6.18 2.46 32.52
CA ALA A 2 -4.77 2.52 32.96
C ALA A 2 -3.74 1.96 31.95
N PHE A 3 -4.14 1.70 30.70
CA PHE A 3 -3.28 1.08 29.68
C PHE A 3 -2.69 2.05 28.63
N PHE A 4 -2.93 3.37 28.74
CA PHE A 4 -2.54 4.34 27.72
C PHE A 4 -1.18 5.03 27.93
N LYS A 5 -0.53 4.87 29.10
CA LYS A 5 0.75 5.53 29.39
C LYS A 5 2.02 4.89 28.76
N PRO A 6 2.11 3.58 28.46
CA PRO A 6 3.36 3.05 27.91
C PRO A 6 3.57 3.36 26.42
N ILE A 7 2.49 3.54 25.63
CA ILE A 7 2.58 3.70 24.17
C ILE A 7 3.12 5.09 23.76
N LEU A 8 2.83 6.13 24.55
CA LEU A 8 3.36 7.48 24.29
C LEU A 8 4.87 7.59 24.59
N ILE A 9 5.37 6.79 25.53
CA ILE A 9 6.77 6.84 25.96
C ILE A 9 7.69 6.10 24.96
N THR A 10 7.20 5.06 24.30
CA THR A 10 7.97 4.35 23.25
C THR A 10 8.13 5.17 21.97
N LEU A 11 7.14 5.99 21.60
CA LEU A 11 7.23 6.90 20.46
C LEU A 11 8.19 8.08 20.72
N GLY A 12 8.30 8.53 21.98
CA GLY A 12 9.26 9.55 22.40
C GLY A 12 10.71 9.08 22.37
N LEU A 13 10.99 7.84 22.81
CA LEU A 13 12.36 7.30 22.87
C LEU A 13 12.96 6.99 21.48
N ALA A 14 12.14 6.70 20.48
CA ALA A 14 12.59 6.55 19.09
C ALA A 14 13.05 7.87 18.45
N SER A 15 12.66 9.02 18.99
CA SER A 15 13.08 10.33 18.47
C SER A 15 14.50 10.74 18.93
N GLY A 16 14.97 10.21 20.06
CA GLY A 16 16.30 10.53 20.63
C GLY A 16 17.48 9.76 20.02
N LEU A 17 17.24 8.59 19.42
CA LEU A 17 18.29 7.76 18.79
C LEU A 17 18.57 8.11 17.33
N ASN A 18 17.82 9.04 16.74
CA ASN A 18 17.90 9.36 15.29
C ASN A 18 18.79 10.56 14.94
N TYR A 19 19.46 11.18 15.90
CA TYR A 19 20.34 12.33 15.62
C TYR A 19 21.73 11.95 15.08
N CYS A 20 22.11 10.66 15.08
CA CYS A 20 23.45 10.21 14.65
C CYS A 20 23.50 9.47 13.30
N LEU A 21 22.40 9.31 12.56
CA LEU A 21 22.38 8.54 11.30
C LEU A 21 21.82 9.29 10.09
N ALA A 22 21.81 10.63 10.13
CA ALA A 22 21.61 11.44 8.92
C ALA A 22 22.95 11.57 8.17
N GLN A 23 23.44 10.48 7.59
CA GLN A 23 24.49 10.61 6.57
C GLN A 23 23.87 11.15 5.29
N ASP A 24 24.43 12.25 4.80
CA ASP A 24 24.10 12.83 3.49
C ASP A 24 24.11 11.75 2.40
N VAL A 25 23.07 11.75 1.56
CA VAL A 25 22.99 10.88 0.40
C VAL A 25 24.14 11.25 -0.56
N LYS A 26 25.17 10.41 -0.65
CA LYS A 26 26.23 10.55 -1.67
C LYS A 26 25.72 10.03 -3.00
N PHE A 27 25.72 10.87 -4.04
CA PHE A 27 25.26 10.51 -5.38
C PHE A 27 26.45 10.29 -6.32
N ASN A 28 26.58 9.08 -6.87
CA ASN A 28 27.55 8.78 -7.93
C ASN A 28 26.84 8.76 -9.30
N GLN A 29 27.31 9.58 -10.24
CA GLN A 29 26.77 9.72 -11.60
C GLN A 29 27.30 8.59 -12.50
N ARG A 30 26.52 7.54 -12.80
CA ARG A 30 26.92 6.48 -13.78
C ARG A 30 25.71 5.76 -14.39
N ASN A 31 25.96 5.09 -15.52
CA ASN A 31 24.99 4.31 -16.31
C ASN A 31 24.49 3.00 -15.64
N SER A 32 24.91 2.72 -14.41
CA SER A 32 24.62 1.46 -13.69
C SER A 32 24.53 1.69 -12.19
N ALA A 33 23.69 2.65 -11.78
CA ALA A 33 23.46 2.95 -10.37
C ALA A 33 22.46 1.97 -9.72
N ALA A 34 22.82 1.43 -8.56
CA ALA A 34 21.91 0.70 -7.69
C ALA A 34 21.29 1.62 -6.62
N GLN A 35 20.08 1.30 -6.18
CA GLN A 35 19.43 1.87 -5.01
C GLN A 35 19.20 0.79 -3.96
N ILE A 36 19.43 1.14 -2.70
CA ILE A 36 18.99 0.37 -1.55
C ILE A 36 18.28 1.32 -0.61
N GLY A 37 17.10 0.96 -0.13
CA GLY A 37 16.35 1.80 0.78
C GLY A 37 15.59 1.00 1.82
N TYR A 38 15.20 1.70 2.88
CA TYR A 38 14.35 1.17 3.93
C TYR A 38 13.47 2.28 4.51
N THR A 39 12.27 1.91 4.93
CA THR A 39 11.26 2.84 5.43
C THR A 39 10.49 2.25 6.60
N LEU A 40 9.90 3.14 7.38
CA LEU A 40 8.91 2.85 8.40
C LEU A 40 7.74 3.82 8.24
N LYS A 41 6.53 3.30 8.28
CA LYS A 41 5.29 4.08 8.30
C LYS A 41 4.44 3.62 9.47
N ALA A 42 4.00 4.56 10.29
CA ALA A 42 3.02 4.30 11.34
C ALA A 42 1.76 5.11 11.08
N GLN A 43 0.61 4.51 11.28
CA GLN A 43 -0.70 5.11 11.10
C GLN A 43 -1.56 4.79 12.33
N ALA A 44 -2.23 5.81 12.86
CA ALA A 44 -3.24 5.66 13.90
C ALA A 44 -4.51 6.36 13.44
N GLU A 45 -5.61 5.62 13.33
CA GLU A 45 -6.90 6.09 12.80
C GLU A 45 -7.97 6.08 13.90
N LEU A 46 -8.74 7.17 13.95
CA LEU A 46 -9.93 7.31 14.78
C LEU A 46 -11.17 7.27 13.90
N GLY A 47 -12.03 6.29 14.13
CA GLY A 47 -13.28 6.07 13.39
C GLY A 47 -14.51 6.56 14.17
N THR A 48 -15.55 6.99 13.45
CA THR A 48 -16.80 7.49 14.05
C THR A 48 -17.69 6.40 14.66
N ARG A 49 -17.38 5.10 14.46
CA ARG A 49 -18.25 3.98 14.85
C ARG A 49 -17.84 3.36 16.19
N LYS A 50 -18.81 3.26 17.11
CA LYS A 50 -18.66 2.55 18.40
C LYS A 50 -18.25 1.08 18.18
N GLY A 51 -17.14 0.67 18.80
CA GLY A 51 -16.55 -0.68 18.66
C GLY A 51 -15.54 -0.83 17.52
N ASN A 52 -15.45 0.14 16.62
CA ASN A 52 -14.46 0.22 15.54
C ASN A 52 -13.75 1.58 15.53
N TRP A 53 -13.58 2.17 16.70
CA TRP A 53 -13.24 3.58 16.86
C TRP A 53 -11.74 3.85 16.77
N PHE A 54 -10.90 2.82 16.88
CA PHE A 54 -9.45 2.97 16.81
C PHE A 54 -8.82 1.83 16.01
N HIS A 55 -8.04 2.20 14.99
CA HIS A 55 -7.17 1.29 14.25
C HIS A 55 -5.75 1.81 14.29
N TRP A 56 -4.80 0.90 14.15
CA TRP A 56 -3.42 1.30 13.95
C TRP A 56 -2.72 0.33 13.02
N ARG A 57 -1.68 0.82 12.35
CA ARG A 57 -0.83 0.04 11.46
C ARG A 57 0.60 0.55 11.56
N ILE A 58 1.54 -0.37 11.65
CA ILE A 58 2.97 -0.09 11.55
C ILE A 58 3.51 -0.99 10.44
N GLY A 59 4.13 -0.38 9.45
CA GLY A 59 4.77 -1.06 8.34
C GLY A 59 6.24 -0.72 8.27
N ALA A 60 7.08 -1.71 8.04
CA ALA A 60 8.47 -1.56 7.66
C ALA A 60 8.65 -2.10 6.25
N SER A 61 9.45 -1.42 5.44
CA SER A 61 9.75 -1.85 4.07
C SER A 61 11.24 -1.71 3.80
N ALA A 62 11.77 -2.60 2.99
CA ALA A 62 13.12 -2.53 2.45
C ALA A 62 13.07 -2.83 0.96
N GLY A 63 14.00 -2.28 0.18
CA GLY A 63 14.03 -2.54 -1.24
C GLY A 63 15.39 -2.34 -1.85
N ILE A 64 15.60 -3.02 -2.97
CA ILE A 64 16.76 -2.91 -3.82
C ILE A 64 16.33 -2.77 -5.29
N GLY A 65 17.08 -2.02 -6.07
CA GLY A 65 16.88 -1.94 -7.51
C GLY A 65 18.13 -1.43 -8.19
N ALA A 66 18.26 -1.70 -9.48
CA ALA A 66 19.42 -1.26 -10.25
C ALA A 66 19.01 -0.98 -11.68
N PHE A 67 19.70 -0.06 -12.35
CA PHE A 67 19.56 0.08 -13.78
C PHE A 67 20.12 -1.15 -14.50
N ALA A 68 19.41 -1.58 -15.55
CA ALA A 68 19.93 -2.45 -16.58
C ALA A 68 19.57 -1.84 -17.94
N GLY A 69 20.41 -2.03 -18.97
CA GLY A 69 20.21 -1.44 -20.30
C GLY A 69 20.19 0.08 -20.32
N GLU A 70 21.33 0.73 -20.59
CA GLU A 70 21.51 2.18 -20.84
C GLU A 70 20.63 3.15 -20.01
N ASN A 71 20.30 2.79 -18.77
CA ASN A 71 19.39 3.53 -17.89
C ASN A 71 17.95 3.72 -18.40
N TRP A 72 17.39 2.87 -19.26
CA TRP A 72 15.97 2.92 -19.62
C TRP A 72 15.13 1.88 -18.88
N PHE A 73 15.78 0.87 -18.29
CA PHE A 73 15.13 -0.25 -17.61
C PHE A 73 15.64 -0.40 -16.16
N TYR A 74 14.70 -0.63 -15.25
CA TYR A 74 14.95 -0.64 -13.80
C TYR A 74 14.15 -1.75 -13.11
N PRO A 75 14.73 -2.96 -12.97
CA PRO A 75 14.18 -4.00 -12.11
C PRO A 75 14.36 -3.63 -10.64
N SER A 76 13.38 -4.01 -9.83
CA SER A 76 13.39 -3.77 -8.40
C SER A 76 12.68 -4.88 -7.62
N LEU A 77 13.12 -5.06 -6.38
CA LEU A 77 12.54 -5.95 -5.40
C LEU A 77 12.27 -5.13 -4.13
N GLN A 78 11.06 -5.21 -3.60
CA GLN A 78 10.72 -4.67 -2.28
C GLN A 78 10.17 -5.76 -1.38
N VAL A 79 10.44 -5.64 -0.08
CA VAL A 79 9.91 -6.52 0.96
C VAL A 79 9.31 -5.67 2.05
N ASP A 80 8.15 -6.12 2.51
CA ASP A 80 7.27 -5.44 3.42
C ASP A 80 6.93 -6.34 4.61
N LEU A 81 6.88 -5.74 5.79
CA LEU A 81 6.29 -6.34 6.97
C LEU A 81 5.34 -5.33 7.61
N MET A 82 4.08 -5.70 7.76
CA MET A 82 3.04 -4.90 8.38
C MET A 82 2.47 -5.62 9.60
N LEU A 83 2.30 -4.84 10.67
CA LEU A 83 1.59 -5.22 11.88
C LEU A 83 0.45 -4.23 12.08
N TYR A 84 -0.78 -4.70 12.27
CA TYR A 84 -1.93 -3.82 12.40
C TYR A 84 -3.05 -4.38 13.27
N HIS A 85 -3.92 -3.49 13.73
CA HIS A 85 -5.17 -3.81 14.42
C HIS A 85 -6.31 -3.05 13.74
N GLY A 86 -7.31 -3.79 13.24
CA GLY A 86 -8.45 -3.20 12.56
C GLY A 86 -8.15 -2.70 11.14
N GLY A 87 -9.04 -1.86 10.62
CA GLY A 87 -8.95 -1.37 9.24
C GLY A 87 -9.03 -2.48 8.17
N MET A 88 -8.45 -2.21 7.01
CA MET A 88 -8.36 -3.13 5.87
C MET A 88 -7.48 -4.34 6.19
N GLY A 89 -7.88 -5.54 5.73
CA GLY A 89 -7.15 -6.79 5.97
C GLY A 89 -7.46 -7.50 7.29
N SER A 90 -8.11 -6.84 8.24
CA SER A 90 -8.47 -7.42 9.55
C SER A 90 -9.92 -7.93 9.61
N LYS A 91 -10.24 -8.85 10.51
CA LYS A 91 -11.63 -9.24 10.85
C LYS A 91 -12.32 -8.30 11.84
N TRP A 92 -11.59 -7.39 12.46
CA TRP A 92 -12.15 -6.47 13.45
C TRP A 92 -13.09 -5.45 12.77
N PRO A 93 -14.27 -5.12 13.32
CA PRO A 93 -14.77 -5.47 14.65
C PRO A 93 -15.64 -6.74 14.70
N GLY A 94 -15.78 -7.46 13.58
CA GLY A 94 -16.74 -8.56 13.42
C GLY A 94 -16.41 -9.80 14.26
N GLU A 95 -15.13 -10.16 14.36
CA GLU A 95 -14.66 -11.27 15.19
C GLU A 95 -13.66 -10.76 16.25
N LYS A 96 -14.04 -10.84 17.53
CA LYS A 96 -13.22 -10.32 18.65
C LYS A 96 -12.38 -11.38 19.37
N LYS A 97 -12.66 -12.66 19.14
CA LYS A 97 -12.20 -13.75 20.02
C LYS A 97 -10.80 -14.30 19.71
N ASN A 98 -10.17 -13.97 18.58
CA ASN A 98 -9.09 -14.82 18.07
C ASN A 98 -7.83 -14.18 17.47
N ASN A 99 -7.62 -12.87 17.53
CA ASN A 99 -6.31 -12.24 17.31
C ASN A 99 -6.46 -10.74 17.61
N TYR A 100 -5.60 -10.19 18.47
CA TYR A 100 -5.61 -8.74 18.73
C TYR A 100 -4.91 -7.96 17.61
N PHE A 101 -4.06 -8.59 16.82
CA PHE A 101 -3.36 -7.95 15.71
C PHE A 101 -3.24 -8.91 14.53
N ASP A 102 -3.06 -8.34 13.35
CA ASP A 102 -2.82 -9.02 12.09
C ASP A 102 -1.40 -8.71 11.63
N VAL A 103 -0.77 -9.69 10.97
CA VAL A 103 0.57 -9.58 10.41
C VAL A 103 0.54 -9.99 8.96
N GLU A 104 1.11 -9.13 8.12
CA GLU A 104 1.18 -9.31 6.67
C GLU A 104 2.60 -9.06 6.21
N ALA A 105 3.16 -10.01 5.45
CA ALA A 105 4.40 -9.81 4.73
C ALA A 105 4.11 -9.73 3.24
N ASN A 106 4.81 -8.87 2.51
CA ASN A 106 4.68 -8.78 1.06
C ASN A 106 6.08 -8.79 0.41
N VAL A 107 6.22 -9.54 -0.68
CA VAL A 107 7.40 -9.51 -1.55
C VAL A 107 6.97 -9.03 -2.92
N ALA A 108 7.37 -7.81 -3.26
CA ALA A 108 7.03 -7.15 -4.50
C ALA A 108 8.20 -7.21 -5.47
N TYR A 109 7.96 -7.66 -6.70
CA TYR A 109 8.92 -7.61 -7.79
C TYR A 109 8.34 -6.74 -8.90
N THR A 110 9.08 -5.72 -9.32
CA THR A 110 8.61 -4.72 -10.27
C THR A 110 9.67 -4.42 -11.30
N ILE A 111 9.25 -4.35 -12.56
CA ILE A 111 10.04 -3.86 -13.67
C ILE A 111 9.51 -2.48 -14.04
N THR A 112 10.42 -1.50 -14.17
CA THR A 112 10.08 -0.15 -14.59
C THR A 112 10.87 0.23 -15.84
N ALA A 113 10.17 0.67 -16.87
CA ALA A 113 10.77 1.26 -18.05
C ALA A 113 10.43 2.75 -18.10
N GLY A 114 11.38 3.60 -18.47
CA GLY A 114 11.13 5.03 -18.47
C GLY A 114 12.11 5.85 -19.30
N LEU A 115 11.75 7.13 -19.41
CA LEU A 115 12.47 8.15 -20.14
C LEU A 115 13.00 9.21 -19.17
N GLU A 116 14.05 9.91 -19.62
CA GLU A 116 14.71 10.98 -18.85
C GLU A 116 15.10 10.51 -17.44
N SER A 117 16.09 9.63 -17.38
CA SER A 117 16.66 9.20 -16.10
C SER A 117 17.14 10.42 -15.30
N ARG A 118 16.45 10.67 -14.18
CA ARG A 118 16.80 11.71 -13.20
C ARG A 118 18.16 11.44 -12.56
N MET A 119 18.63 10.19 -12.65
CA MET A 119 19.94 9.77 -12.16
C MET A 119 21.06 10.08 -13.16
N ALA A 120 20.77 10.07 -14.46
CA ALA A 120 21.72 10.44 -15.53
C ALA A 120 21.82 11.97 -15.72
N ASN A 121 20.71 12.69 -15.52
CA ASN A 121 20.67 14.15 -15.63
C ASN A 121 21.42 14.79 -14.44
N GLY A 122 22.72 15.05 -14.63
CA GLY A 122 23.66 15.67 -13.68
C GLY A 122 23.34 17.10 -13.24
N ASN A 123 22.09 17.54 -13.38
CA ASN A 123 21.67 18.88 -13.02
C ASN A 123 21.73 19.04 -11.50
N ALA A 124 22.57 19.98 -11.03
CA ALA A 124 22.79 20.36 -9.64
C ALA A 124 21.54 20.96 -8.95
N LYS A 125 20.39 20.98 -9.63
CA LYS A 125 19.07 21.29 -9.05
C LYS A 125 18.62 20.14 -8.14
N GLY A 126 19.31 20.01 -7.00
CA GLY A 126 18.92 19.42 -5.73
C GLY A 126 18.30 18.01 -5.67
N PRO A 127 18.59 17.24 -4.60
CA PRO A 127 17.81 16.04 -4.24
C PRO A 127 16.30 16.31 -4.02
N ALA A 128 15.89 17.58 -3.97
CA ALA A 128 14.50 18.02 -3.82
C ALA A 128 13.57 17.61 -4.98
N PHE A 129 14.12 17.48 -6.20
CA PHE A 129 13.37 17.08 -7.40
C PHE A 129 13.50 15.58 -7.74
N ARG A 130 14.12 14.78 -6.85
CA ARG A 130 14.44 13.37 -7.11
C ARG A 130 13.64 12.38 -6.24
N SER A 131 12.97 12.84 -5.19
CA SER A 131 12.32 11.96 -4.21
C SER A 131 10.88 11.60 -4.58
N TYR A 132 10.66 11.00 -5.75
CA TYR A 132 9.35 10.39 -6.09
C TYR A 132 9.40 8.91 -5.72
N PRO A 133 8.48 8.38 -4.89
CA PRO A 133 8.46 6.97 -4.54
C PRO A 133 8.23 6.08 -5.76
N LEU A 134 8.91 4.94 -5.81
CA LEU A 134 8.63 3.86 -6.75
C LEU A 134 7.54 2.97 -6.14
N TYR A 135 6.27 3.25 -6.42
CA TYR A 135 5.15 2.44 -5.93
C TYR A 135 5.15 1.05 -6.56
N TYR A 136 4.61 0.08 -5.82
CA TYR A 136 4.59 -1.34 -6.23
C TYR A 136 3.38 -2.13 -5.71
N PHE A 137 2.56 -1.56 -4.80
CA PHE A 137 1.40 -2.26 -4.24
C PHE A 137 0.28 -1.31 -3.80
N ASN A 138 0.19 -1.02 -2.49
CA ASN A 138 -0.86 -0.21 -1.86
C ASN A 138 -0.27 0.95 -1.06
N THR A 139 -1.13 1.69 -0.37
CA THR A 139 -0.75 2.92 0.34
C THR A 139 -0.43 2.71 1.82
N PHE A 140 -0.45 1.47 2.31
CA PHE A 140 -0.24 1.20 3.72
C PHE A 140 1.22 1.35 4.17
N GLN A 141 2.15 1.32 3.22
CA GLN A 141 3.58 1.47 3.44
C GLN A 141 4.15 2.64 2.63
N LEU A 142 5.33 3.10 3.03
CA LEU A 142 6.09 4.10 2.28
C LEU A 142 7.07 3.36 1.37
N PRO A 143 7.03 3.52 0.04
CA PRO A 143 7.97 2.82 -0.82
C PRO A 143 9.43 3.20 -0.50
N PRO A 144 10.33 2.20 -0.35
CA PRO A 144 11.72 2.46 0.05
C PRO A 144 12.63 2.93 -1.09
N LEU A 145 12.22 2.69 -2.33
CA LEU A 145 12.95 3.07 -3.53
C LEU A 145 12.34 4.31 -4.18
N GLN A 146 13.17 5.04 -4.93
CA GLN A 146 12.73 6.20 -5.69
C GLN A 146 12.58 5.83 -7.16
N ASN A 147 11.54 6.36 -7.82
CA ASN A 147 11.37 6.24 -9.24
C ASN A 147 12.48 7.04 -9.95
N PRO A 148 13.33 6.38 -10.75
CA PRO A 148 14.48 7.05 -11.35
C PRO A 148 14.13 7.89 -12.58
N TYR A 149 12.89 7.88 -13.06
CA TYR A 149 12.47 8.49 -14.32
C TYR A 149 11.55 9.69 -14.12
N ASN A 150 11.53 10.62 -15.08
CA ASN A 150 10.47 11.64 -15.14
C ASN A 150 9.17 11.08 -15.72
N TRP A 151 9.28 10.09 -16.59
CA TRP A 151 8.16 9.43 -17.26
C TRP A 151 8.42 7.94 -17.25
N SER A 152 7.53 7.15 -16.68
CA SER A 152 7.72 5.69 -16.67
C SER A 152 6.43 4.92 -16.61
N ALA A 153 6.53 3.66 -17.02
CA ALA A 153 5.55 2.64 -16.73
C ALA A 153 6.21 1.54 -15.89
N SER A 154 5.52 1.08 -14.87
CA SER A 154 5.94 -0.08 -14.07
C SER A 154 4.89 -1.17 -14.12
N ILE A 155 5.35 -2.41 -14.16
CA ILE A 155 4.51 -3.59 -14.00
C ILE A 155 5.21 -4.56 -13.06
N GLY A 156 4.43 -5.21 -12.18
CA GLY A 156 4.98 -6.08 -11.16
C GLY A 156 3.95 -7.02 -10.57
N GLY A 157 4.42 -7.86 -9.66
CA GLY A 157 3.60 -8.76 -8.87
C GLY A 157 4.00 -8.71 -7.40
N ASN A 158 3.04 -9.02 -6.54
CA ASN A 158 3.15 -8.98 -5.09
C ASN A 158 2.79 -10.35 -4.54
N ILE A 159 3.70 -10.98 -3.81
CA ILE A 159 3.43 -12.22 -3.07
C ILE A 159 3.09 -11.82 -1.64
N VAL A 160 1.79 -11.79 -1.34
CA VAL A 160 1.27 -11.36 -0.03
C VAL A 160 1.06 -12.58 0.84
N TRP A 161 1.64 -12.56 2.04
CA TRP A 161 1.52 -13.58 3.06
C TRP A 161 0.85 -13.04 4.34
N LEU A 162 -0.39 -13.45 4.55
CA LEU A 162 -1.20 -13.11 5.73
C LEU A 162 -1.01 -14.17 6.81
N THR A 163 -0.01 -13.98 7.67
CA THR A 163 0.49 -15.02 8.58
C THR A 163 -0.52 -15.40 9.66
N THR A 164 -1.36 -14.46 10.09
CA THR A 164 -2.38 -14.61 11.14
C THR A 164 -3.61 -15.41 10.69
N ARG A 165 -3.78 -15.63 9.38
CA ARG A 165 -4.85 -16.48 8.85
C ARG A 165 -4.56 -17.96 9.09
N LYS A 166 -5.60 -18.77 9.31
CA LYS A 166 -5.46 -20.23 9.47
C LYS A 166 -5.28 -20.97 8.13
N LYS A 167 -5.94 -20.49 7.08
CA LYS A 167 -5.94 -21.08 5.73
C LYS A 167 -5.80 -19.97 4.68
N ASP A 168 -5.38 -20.36 3.48
CA ASP A 168 -5.27 -19.46 2.32
C ASP A 168 -4.48 -18.20 2.65
N LYS A 169 -3.26 -18.41 3.16
CA LYS A 169 -2.40 -17.34 3.66
C LYS A 169 -1.65 -16.59 2.55
N LEU A 170 -1.48 -17.22 1.40
CA LEU A 170 -0.70 -16.69 0.28
C LEU A 170 -1.62 -16.21 -0.83
N GLN A 171 -1.32 -15.03 -1.36
CA GLN A 171 -2.01 -14.39 -2.47
C GLN A 171 -0.98 -13.81 -3.44
N GLN A 172 -1.29 -13.81 -4.74
CA GLN A 172 -0.53 -13.03 -5.73
C GLN A 172 -1.39 -11.87 -6.24
N VAL A 173 -0.86 -10.65 -6.14
CA VAL A 173 -1.54 -9.41 -6.57
C VAL A 173 -0.69 -8.71 -7.60
N GLY A 174 -1.22 -8.51 -8.80
CA GLY A 174 -0.52 -7.78 -9.85
C GLY A 174 -0.55 -6.28 -9.59
N PHE A 175 0.46 -5.57 -10.09
CA PHE A 175 0.60 -4.13 -9.95
C PHE A 175 0.97 -3.47 -11.28
N ALA A 176 0.40 -2.30 -11.51
CA ALA A 176 0.75 -1.42 -12.61
C ALA A 176 0.83 0.04 -12.13
N ASN A 177 1.80 0.78 -12.66
CA ASN A 177 1.99 2.19 -12.40
C ASN A 177 2.28 2.96 -13.69
N LEU A 178 1.73 4.16 -13.80
CA LEU A 178 2.14 5.17 -14.76
C LEU A 178 2.60 6.40 -14.01
N HIS A 179 3.79 6.90 -14.34
CA HIS A 179 4.40 8.07 -13.72
C HIS A 179 4.60 9.17 -14.75
N PHE A 180 4.09 10.37 -14.46
CA PHE A 180 4.16 11.55 -15.30
C PHE A 180 4.58 12.77 -14.48
N GLY A 181 5.89 13.01 -14.39
CA GLY A 181 6.48 14.14 -13.68
C GLY A 181 6.21 14.10 -12.17
N ARG A 182 5.12 14.74 -11.73
CA ARG A 182 4.68 14.80 -10.33
C ARG A 182 3.50 13.88 -10.02
N LEU A 183 2.84 13.35 -11.04
CA LEU A 183 1.64 12.53 -10.92
C LEU A 183 1.99 11.05 -11.08
N GLN A 184 1.33 10.19 -10.29
CA GLN A 184 1.36 8.75 -10.50
C GLN A 184 -0.04 8.16 -10.46
N LEU A 185 -0.32 7.26 -11.40
CA LEU A 185 -1.53 6.44 -11.42
C LEU A 185 -1.13 5.02 -11.05
N ASN A 186 -1.79 4.44 -10.04
CA ASN A 186 -1.44 3.14 -9.49
C ASN A 186 -2.66 2.24 -9.51
N TYR A 187 -2.46 0.98 -9.87
CA TYR A 187 -3.49 -0.05 -9.88
C TYR A 187 -2.91 -1.37 -9.39
N ALA A 188 -3.61 -2.04 -8.48
CA ALA A 188 -3.27 -3.39 -8.06
C ALA A 188 -4.53 -4.25 -7.95
N ASN A 189 -4.45 -5.50 -8.43
CA ASN A 189 -5.56 -6.44 -8.44
C ASN A 189 -5.02 -7.87 -8.51
N ASP A 190 -5.66 -8.82 -7.80
CA ASP A 190 -5.28 -10.23 -7.85
C ASP A 190 -5.86 -10.96 -9.06
N GLY A 191 -6.89 -10.39 -9.69
CA GLY A 191 -7.48 -10.81 -10.94
C GLY A 191 -7.13 -9.91 -12.12
N PRO A 192 -8.12 -9.51 -12.94
CA PRO A 192 -7.87 -8.76 -14.16
C PRO A 192 -7.16 -7.40 -13.95
N PHE A 193 -6.25 -7.00 -14.83
CA PHE A 193 -5.84 -7.67 -16.09
C PHE A 193 -4.60 -8.56 -15.94
N PHE A 194 -4.23 -8.95 -14.72
CA PHE A 194 -2.95 -9.61 -14.46
C PHE A 194 -3.03 -11.14 -14.70
N PRO A 195 -2.26 -11.70 -15.64
CA PRO A 195 -2.09 -13.14 -15.74
C PRO A 195 -1.12 -13.64 -14.67
N LYS A 196 -1.10 -14.95 -14.45
CA LYS A 196 0.00 -15.59 -13.70
C LYS A 196 1.33 -15.31 -14.44
N PRO A 197 2.43 -15.01 -13.73
CA PRO A 197 2.59 -15.05 -12.28
C PRO A 197 2.24 -13.75 -11.52
N LEU A 198 1.76 -12.71 -12.21
CA LEU A 198 1.51 -11.40 -11.60
C LEU A 198 0.30 -11.41 -10.67
N GLY A 199 -0.80 -12.05 -11.07
CA GLY A 199 -2.01 -12.23 -10.27
C GLY A 199 -2.48 -13.69 -10.22
N ASP A 200 -3.18 -14.09 -9.15
CA ASP A 200 -3.66 -15.48 -8.97
C ASP A 200 -5.09 -15.75 -9.48
N ARG A 201 -5.88 -14.70 -9.73
CA ARG A 201 -7.25 -14.67 -10.29
C ARG A 201 -8.34 -15.28 -9.41
N TYR A 202 -8.19 -15.24 -8.09
CA TYR A 202 -9.17 -15.79 -7.17
C TYR A 202 -10.16 -14.77 -6.56
N ASP A 203 -10.04 -13.47 -6.87
CA ASP A 203 -10.88 -12.38 -6.33
C ASP A 203 -11.04 -12.46 -4.81
N ARG A 204 -9.90 -12.51 -4.12
CA ARG A 204 -9.80 -12.72 -2.67
C ARG A 204 -8.92 -11.68 -2.01
N LEU A 205 -9.11 -11.43 -0.71
CA LEU A 205 -8.14 -10.67 0.10
C LEU A 205 -7.90 -9.29 -0.53
N HIS A 206 -6.71 -8.93 -0.99
CA HIS A 206 -6.50 -7.67 -1.73
C HIS A 206 -7.03 -7.77 -3.17
N THR A 207 -8.32 -7.47 -3.37
CA THR A 207 -9.01 -7.65 -4.66
C THR A 207 -9.05 -6.43 -5.55
N GLY A 208 -8.72 -5.26 -5.01
CA GLY A 208 -8.74 -4.05 -5.81
C GLY A 208 -8.13 -2.88 -5.08
N THR A 209 -7.12 -2.28 -5.69
CA THR A 209 -6.48 -1.05 -5.23
C THR A 209 -6.32 -0.14 -6.44
N GLY A 210 -6.73 1.11 -6.32
CA GLY A 210 -6.48 2.13 -7.34
C GLY A 210 -6.25 3.47 -6.66
N PHE A 211 -5.14 4.14 -6.96
CA PHE A 211 -4.86 5.43 -6.34
C PHE A 211 -4.01 6.33 -7.24
N VAL A 212 -4.26 7.63 -7.10
CA VAL A 212 -3.53 8.70 -7.76
C VAL A 212 -2.72 9.43 -6.73
N THR A 213 -1.45 9.69 -7.02
CA THR A 213 -0.59 10.51 -6.18
C THR A 213 -0.11 11.73 -6.92
N TRP A 214 0.01 12.82 -6.19
CA TRP A 214 0.75 14.00 -6.60
C TRP A 214 1.87 14.25 -5.60
N HIS A 215 3.04 14.59 -6.12
CA HIS A 215 4.24 14.82 -5.32
C HIS A 215 4.79 16.23 -5.56
N GLY A 216 4.89 17.01 -4.49
CA GLY A 216 5.52 18.32 -4.47
C GLY A 216 7.01 18.25 -4.14
N ASP A 217 7.67 19.40 -4.06
CA ASP A 217 9.07 19.44 -3.68
C ASP A 217 9.26 19.16 -2.18
N ARG A 218 10.38 18.52 -1.82
CA ARG A 218 10.66 18.08 -0.42
C ARG A 218 10.52 19.16 0.67
N HIS A 219 10.74 20.42 0.31
CA HIS A 219 10.78 21.55 1.25
C HIS A 219 9.40 22.14 1.52
N TRP A 220 8.40 21.84 0.67
CA TRP A 220 7.03 22.32 0.82
C TRP A 220 6.41 21.77 2.10
N ASN A 221 5.40 22.42 2.65
CA ASN A 221 4.72 21.88 3.83
C ASN A 221 3.91 20.63 3.48
N ILE A 222 3.25 20.65 2.33
CA ILE A 222 2.57 19.50 1.75
C ILE A 222 3.32 19.12 0.48
N ASN A 223 3.81 17.90 0.41
CA ASN A 223 4.49 17.37 -0.78
C ASN A 223 3.96 16.01 -1.23
N LEU A 224 2.87 15.54 -0.61
CA LEU A 224 2.14 14.37 -1.02
C LEU A 224 0.65 14.66 -0.89
N ILE A 225 -0.07 14.49 -2.01
CA ILE A 225 -1.52 14.33 -2.02
C ILE A 225 -1.79 12.97 -2.65
N GLU A 226 -2.60 12.16 -2.02
CA GLU A 226 -2.95 10.82 -2.50
C GLU A 226 -4.45 10.61 -2.35
N VAL A 227 -5.10 10.18 -3.42
CA VAL A 227 -6.53 9.87 -3.45
C VAL A 227 -6.69 8.48 -4.01
N GLY A 228 -7.44 7.64 -3.31
CA GLY A 228 -7.51 6.25 -3.72
C GLY A 228 -8.70 5.46 -3.17
N TYR A 229 -8.73 4.23 -3.63
CA TYR A 229 -9.68 3.20 -3.30
C TYR A 229 -8.94 1.90 -3.02
N GLU A 230 -9.37 1.19 -1.99
CA GLU A 230 -8.90 -0.14 -1.63
C GLU A 230 -10.09 -1.03 -1.28
N LYS A 231 -9.99 -2.30 -1.67
CA LYS A 231 -10.94 -3.36 -1.36
C LYS A 231 -10.20 -4.54 -0.77
N PHE A 232 -10.77 -5.05 0.31
CA PHE A 232 -10.36 -6.31 0.90
C PHE A 232 -11.56 -7.24 1.00
N THR A 233 -11.41 -8.51 0.62
CA THR A 233 -12.49 -9.51 0.67
C THR A 233 -12.08 -10.76 1.44
N GLY A 234 -13.07 -11.48 1.97
CA GLY A 234 -12.89 -12.83 2.48
C GLY A 234 -12.66 -13.82 1.35
N PHE A 235 -12.26 -15.04 1.70
CA PHE A 235 -12.02 -16.09 0.72
C PHE A 235 -12.65 -17.42 1.10
N SER A 236 -13.24 -18.08 0.12
CA SER A 236 -13.51 -19.51 0.13
C SER A 236 -13.26 -20.03 -1.26
N LYS A 237 -12.41 -21.05 -1.37
CA LYS A 237 -12.04 -21.64 -2.65
C LYS A 237 -13.27 -21.99 -3.48
N ASN A 238 -13.30 -21.54 -4.74
CA ASN A 238 -14.36 -21.75 -5.73
C ASN A 238 -15.72 -21.09 -5.42
N ALA A 239 -15.83 -20.30 -4.35
CA ALA A 239 -17.12 -19.71 -3.96
C ALA A 239 -17.59 -18.66 -4.98
N TYR A 240 -16.67 -17.87 -5.54
CA TYR A 240 -16.99 -16.83 -6.51
C TYR A 240 -17.41 -17.45 -7.85
N GLU A 241 -16.67 -18.44 -8.33
CA GLU A 241 -16.96 -19.17 -9.56
C GLU A 241 -18.28 -19.93 -9.46
N LEU A 242 -18.54 -20.55 -8.31
CA LEU A 242 -19.82 -21.22 -8.04
C LEU A 242 -20.98 -20.22 -8.01
N ALA A 243 -20.81 -19.07 -7.37
CA ALA A 243 -21.85 -18.03 -7.32
C ALA A 243 -22.18 -17.48 -8.72
N ASN A 244 -21.15 -17.30 -9.56
CA ASN A 244 -21.34 -16.94 -10.97
C ASN A 244 -22.11 -18.03 -11.73
N LEU A 245 -21.73 -19.31 -11.57
CA LEU A 245 -22.39 -20.45 -12.22
C LEU A 245 -23.86 -20.61 -11.82
N LEU A 246 -24.17 -20.37 -10.54
CA LEU A 246 -25.53 -20.45 -10.01
C LEU A 246 -26.36 -19.17 -10.29
N GLY A 247 -25.75 -18.12 -10.80
CA GLY A 247 -26.41 -16.82 -11.01
C GLY A 247 -26.85 -16.15 -9.71
N THR A 248 -26.18 -16.43 -8.59
CA THR A 248 -26.53 -15.81 -7.30
C THR A 248 -25.94 -14.41 -7.21
N GLY A 249 -26.73 -13.41 -6.83
CA GLY A 249 -26.28 -12.02 -6.69
C GLY A 249 -25.24 -11.76 -5.59
N TYR A 250 -24.95 -12.74 -4.73
CA TYR A 250 -23.95 -12.66 -3.67
C TYR A 250 -23.14 -13.94 -3.59
N MET A 251 -21.92 -13.83 -3.06
CA MET A 251 -21.08 -15.00 -2.78
C MET A 251 -21.21 -15.42 -1.31
N TYR A 252 -21.35 -16.72 -1.08
CA TYR A 252 -21.31 -17.32 0.26
C TYR A 252 -19.95 -17.93 0.57
N TYR A 253 -19.41 -17.61 1.74
CA TYR A 253 -18.21 -18.26 2.24
C TYR A 253 -18.55 -19.55 2.99
N ARG A 254 -17.71 -20.58 2.82
CA ARG A 254 -17.81 -21.81 3.63
C ARG A 254 -17.55 -21.53 5.10
N ASP A 255 -16.62 -20.63 5.39
CA ASP A 255 -16.34 -20.11 6.74
C ASP A 255 -17.00 -18.74 6.87
N THR A 256 -18.06 -18.64 7.68
CA THR A 256 -18.84 -17.40 7.84
C THR A 256 -18.02 -16.24 8.40
N THR A 257 -16.90 -16.51 9.08
CA THR A 257 -16.00 -15.46 9.57
C THR A 257 -15.27 -14.72 8.45
N GLN A 258 -15.27 -15.26 7.23
CA GLN A 258 -14.68 -14.61 6.06
C GLN A 258 -15.44 -13.36 5.65
N HIS A 259 -16.75 -13.27 5.90
CA HIS A 259 -17.53 -12.06 5.64
C HIS A 259 -16.97 -10.84 6.37
N PHE A 260 -16.30 -11.02 7.51
CA PHE A 260 -15.73 -9.92 8.29
C PHE A 260 -14.48 -9.29 7.68
N TYR A 261 -13.88 -9.93 6.67
CA TYR A 261 -12.81 -9.31 5.89
C TYR A 261 -13.34 -8.35 4.82
N ASN A 262 -14.60 -8.50 4.39
CA ASN A 262 -15.18 -7.68 3.33
C ASN A 262 -15.26 -6.22 3.78
N LYS A 263 -14.39 -5.40 3.21
CA LYS A 263 -14.27 -3.97 3.50
C LYS A 263 -13.82 -3.23 2.25
N SER A 264 -14.34 -2.03 2.08
CA SER A 264 -13.85 -1.06 1.11
C SER A 264 -13.49 0.24 1.80
N ARG A 265 -12.52 0.95 1.23
CA ARG A 265 -12.05 2.24 1.70
C ARG A 265 -11.82 3.16 0.52
N VAL A 266 -12.43 4.33 0.52
CA VAL A 266 -12.00 5.49 -0.27
C VAL A 266 -11.25 6.42 0.67
N PHE A 267 -10.13 6.99 0.24
CA PHE A 267 -9.32 7.82 1.12
C PHE A 267 -8.67 8.99 0.40
N VAL A 268 -8.36 10.02 1.18
CA VAL A 268 -7.56 11.18 0.79
C VAL A 268 -6.48 11.39 1.84
N THR A 269 -5.22 11.33 1.42
CA THR A 269 -4.05 11.60 2.25
C THR A 269 -3.42 12.92 1.84
N VAL A 270 -3.08 13.75 2.82
CA VAL A 270 -2.25 14.95 2.67
C VAL A 270 -1.08 14.83 3.62
N ALA A 271 0.15 14.89 3.09
CA ALA A 271 1.32 14.57 3.89
C ALA A 271 2.59 15.30 3.45
N ASN A 272 3.60 15.18 4.31
CA ASN A 272 4.98 15.36 3.96
C ASN A 272 5.86 14.24 4.56
N PRO A 273 6.16 13.18 3.78
CA PRO A 273 7.03 12.11 4.23
C PRO A 273 8.46 12.57 4.57
N THR A 274 8.98 13.61 3.92
CA THR A 274 10.30 14.18 4.24
C THR A 274 10.32 14.86 5.62
N LYS A 275 9.24 15.55 5.98
CA LYS A 275 9.00 16.14 7.31
C LYS A 275 8.34 15.16 8.28
N ARG A 276 8.21 13.88 7.90
CA ARG A 276 7.78 12.76 8.74
C ARG A 276 6.33 12.80 9.24
N TRP A 277 5.44 13.54 8.58
CA TRP A 277 4.04 13.64 9.01
C TRP A 277 3.05 13.51 7.86
N GLY A 278 1.80 13.17 8.18
CA GLY A 278 0.67 13.22 7.26
C GLY A 278 -0.65 12.98 7.97
N GLY A 279 -1.73 13.23 7.26
CA GLY A 279 -3.08 12.90 7.69
C GLY A 279 -3.87 12.24 6.57
N THR A 280 -4.76 11.32 6.92
CA THR A 280 -5.67 10.68 5.96
C THR A 280 -7.10 10.78 6.46
N VAL A 281 -8.02 11.11 5.55
CA VAL A 281 -9.46 10.96 5.77
C VAL A 281 -9.93 9.78 4.94
N SER A 282 -10.65 8.86 5.58
CA SER A 282 -11.08 7.59 4.99
C SER A 282 -12.60 7.46 5.09
N ALA A 283 -13.26 7.08 4.01
CA ALA A 283 -14.66 6.67 3.97
C ALA A 283 -14.72 5.16 3.73
N TYR A 284 -15.23 4.42 4.71
CA TYR A 284 -15.29 2.96 4.65
C TYR A 284 -16.70 2.48 4.33
N ASN A 285 -16.80 1.45 3.50
CA ASN A 285 -18.01 0.64 3.31
C ASN A 285 -19.27 1.42 2.87
N TYR A 286 -19.09 2.52 2.14
CA TYR A 286 -20.20 3.23 1.50
C TYR A 286 -20.40 2.69 0.09
N SER A 287 -21.48 1.94 -0.13
CA SER A 287 -21.76 1.27 -1.42
C SER A 287 -21.77 2.23 -2.61
N ALA A 288 -22.29 3.46 -2.43
CA ALA A 288 -22.36 4.48 -3.48
C ALA A 288 -20.99 4.86 -4.08
N ILE A 289 -19.92 4.72 -3.30
CA ILE A 289 -18.54 5.04 -3.72
C ILE A 289 -17.63 3.79 -3.75
N ASP A 290 -18.21 2.60 -3.60
CA ASP A 290 -17.48 1.33 -3.68
C ASP A 290 -17.33 0.93 -5.16
N VAL A 291 -16.14 1.20 -5.71
CA VAL A 291 -15.85 1.00 -7.14
C VAL A 291 -16.06 -0.45 -7.57
N GLN A 292 -15.61 -1.41 -6.76
CA GLN A 292 -15.78 -2.83 -7.10
C GLN A 292 -17.27 -3.22 -7.04
N HIS A 293 -18.01 -2.75 -6.04
CA HIS A 293 -19.46 -3.00 -5.94
C HIS A 293 -20.21 -2.51 -7.19
N ASN A 294 -19.90 -1.30 -7.66
CA ASN A 294 -20.54 -0.74 -8.87
C ASN A 294 -20.18 -1.52 -10.14
N ILE A 295 -18.93 -2.00 -10.26
CA ILE A 295 -18.52 -2.88 -11.37
C ILE A 295 -19.31 -4.20 -11.33
N HIS A 296 -19.44 -4.82 -10.16
CA HIS A 296 -20.16 -6.09 -10.02
C HIS A 296 -21.66 -5.93 -10.32
N LEU A 297 -22.28 -4.81 -9.88
CA LEU A 297 -23.66 -4.50 -10.24
C LEU A 297 -23.84 -4.31 -11.75
N GLY A 298 -22.96 -3.56 -12.41
CA GLY A 298 -23.05 -3.29 -13.85
C GLY A 298 -22.80 -4.51 -14.73
N ALA A 299 -21.97 -5.46 -14.27
CA ALA A 299 -21.61 -6.68 -14.98
C ALA A 299 -22.37 -7.93 -14.50
N PHE A 300 -23.32 -7.79 -13.58
CA PHE A 300 -24.07 -8.88 -12.96
C PHE A 300 -23.18 -9.96 -12.30
N TYR A 301 -22.07 -9.54 -11.71
CA TYR A 301 -21.19 -10.44 -10.95
C TYR A 301 -21.63 -10.56 -9.47
N PRO A 302 -21.39 -11.71 -8.82
CA PRO A 302 -21.68 -11.92 -7.41
C PRO A 302 -21.02 -10.87 -6.51
N LEU A 303 -21.78 -10.32 -5.57
CA LEU A 303 -21.30 -9.29 -4.66
C LEU A 303 -20.59 -9.87 -3.42
N HIS A 304 -19.51 -9.22 -3.02
CA HIS A 304 -18.89 -9.39 -1.70
C HIS A 304 -19.66 -8.57 -0.66
N MET A 305 -20.60 -9.20 0.02
CA MET A 305 -21.43 -8.54 1.04
C MET A 305 -20.57 -8.00 2.19
N VAL A 306 -20.68 -6.69 2.45
CA VAL A 306 -19.99 -6.01 3.54
C VAL A 306 -20.90 -5.97 4.77
N PRO A 307 -20.58 -6.68 5.87
CA PRO A 307 -21.48 -6.81 7.03
C PRO A 307 -21.47 -5.57 7.96
N TYR A 308 -20.94 -4.46 7.46
CA TYR A 308 -20.65 -3.27 8.24
C TYR A 308 -21.36 -2.06 7.67
N LYS A 309 -21.97 -1.25 8.55
CA LYS A 309 -22.39 0.10 8.18
C LYS A 309 -21.17 0.95 7.79
N GLY A 310 -21.38 1.85 6.82
CA GLY A 310 -20.39 2.84 6.43
C GLY A 310 -19.98 3.75 7.59
N HIS A 311 -18.73 4.21 7.58
CA HIS A 311 -18.19 5.14 8.58
C HIS A 311 -17.02 5.94 8.04
N ILE A 312 -16.71 7.04 8.71
CA ILE A 312 -15.56 7.90 8.41
C ILE A 312 -14.47 7.67 9.45
N GLY A 313 -13.22 7.68 8.99
CA GLY A 313 -12.02 7.63 9.82
C GLY A 313 -11.09 8.81 9.51
N VAL A 314 -10.38 9.28 10.52
CA VAL A 314 -9.30 10.27 10.38
C VAL A 314 -8.05 9.68 11.00
N SER A 315 -6.95 9.66 10.26
CA SER A 315 -5.68 9.10 10.72
C SER A 315 -4.55 10.12 10.75
N GLY A 316 -3.70 10.00 11.77
CA GLY A 316 -2.36 10.58 11.77
C GLY A 316 -1.34 9.58 11.23
N ASN A 317 -0.43 10.04 10.38
CA ASN A 317 0.60 9.24 9.75
C ASN A 317 1.99 9.77 10.12
N TYR A 318 2.88 8.88 10.51
CA TYR A 318 4.30 9.14 10.70
C TYR A 318 5.11 8.40 9.63
N TYR A 319 6.12 9.07 9.09
CA TYR A 319 6.97 8.52 8.04
C TYR A 319 8.43 8.60 8.45
N TYR A 320 9.18 7.56 8.11
CA TYR A 320 10.63 7.56 8.18
C TYR A 320 11.16 6.76 7.00
N GLY A 321 12.26 7.22 6.41
CA GLY A 321 12.82 6.55 5.25
C GLY A 321 14.21 7.04 4.94
N GLN A 322 15.04 6.12 4.45
CA GLN A 322 16.33 6.43 3.86
C GLN A 322 16.51 5.60 2.59
N THR A 323 17.03 6.25 1.55
CA THR A 323 17.38 5.59 0.29
C THR A 323 18.78 6.02 -0.08
N LYS A 324 19.67 5.06 -0.29
CA LYS A 324 21.01 5.26 -0.85
C LYS A 324 20.94 5.00 -2.35
N ILE A 325 21.52 5.89 -3.13
CA ILE A 325 21.47 5.88 -4.59
C ILE A 325 22.89 5.96 -5.14
N GLY A 326 23.24 5.12 -6.12
CA GLY A 326 24.57 5.08 -6.71
C GLY A 326 25.56 4.21 -5.94
N LEU A 327 25.05 3.18 -5.25
CA LEU A 327 25.87 2.10 -4.68
C LEU A 327 26.45 1.27 -5.83
N GLN A 328 27.71 0.84 -5.65
CA GLN A 328 28.47 -0.03 -6.54
C GLN A 328 28.88 -1.29 -5.79
#